data_AF-A0A9D9DRU1-F1
#
_entry.id   AF-A0A9D9DRU1-F1
#
_cell.length_a   1.000
_cell.length_b   1.000
_cell.length_c   1.000
_cell.angle_alpha   90.00
_cell.angle_beta   90.00
_cell.angle_gamma   90.00
#
_symmetry.space_group_name_H-M   'P 1'
#
loop_
_entity.id
_entity.type
_entity.pdbx_description
1 polymer ?
#
loop_
_entity_poly.entity_id
_entity_poly.type
_entity_poly.pdbx_seq_one_letter_code
_entity_poly.pdbx_strand_id
1 'polypeptide(L)'
;MLLFLSQYSKGPLSTSDNKMACNIATRNLSNIETGRCFPSPENIEKIANALNCKIKDLFDFEHQQDNEDLYKGIVERIKPVSRDRLQDIYKITKALID
;
A
#
# COMPACT_ATOMS: atom_id res chain seq x y z
N MET A 1 -9.14 1.98 4.12
CA MET A 1 -7.94 1.61 4.89
C MET A 1 -7.46 0.18 4.63
N LEU A 2 -8.15 -0.97 4.82
CA LEU A 2 -7.54 -2.26 4.38
C LEU A 2 -7.62 -2.56 2.86
N LEU A 3 -8.57 -2.00 2.10
CA LEU A 3 -8.45 -1.96 0.62
C LEU A 3 -7.15 -1.29 0.19
N PHE A 4 -6.75 -0.27 0.94
CA PHE A 4 -5.53 0.50 0.74
C PHE A 4 -4.28 -0.23 1.26
N LEU A 5 -4.35 -0.85 2.43
CA LEU A 5 -3.24 -1.60 3.02
C LEU A 5 -2.95 -2.93 2.30
N SER A 6 -3.90 -3.47 1.51
CA SER A 6 -3.63 -4.63 0.65
C SER A 6 -2.51 -4.38 -0.36
N GLN A 7 -2.31 -3.12 -0.78
CA GLN A 7 -1.24 -2.70 -1.67
C GLN A 7 0.16 -2.87 -1.05
N TYR A 8 0.24 -3.04 0.28
CA TYR A 8 1.49 -3.24 1.01
C TYR A 8 1.78 -4.72 1.31
N SER A 9 0.91 -5.65 0.93
CA SER A 9 1.13 -7.10 1.04
C SER A 9 2.20 -7.57 0.04
N LYS A 10 3.27 -8.22 0.51
CA LYS A 10 4.35 -8.74 -0.34
C LYS A 10 4.12 -10.15 -0.92
N GLY A 11 2.88 -10.63 -0.99
CA GLY A 11 2.53 -11.92 -1.58
C GLY A 11 1.05 -12.06 -1.98
N PRO A 12 0.69 -13.12 -2.75
CA PRO A 12 -0.70 -13.37 -3.16
C PRO A 12 -1.47 -14.01 -2.00
N LEU A 13 -1.92 -13.18 -1.05
CA LEU A 13 -2.82 -13.59 0.02
C LEU A 13 -4.25 -13.21 -0.35
N SER A 14 -5.17 -14.18 -0.35
CA SER A 14 -6.57 -13.90 -0.66
C SER A 14 -7.15 -12.99 0.42
N THR A 15 -7.98 -12.03 0.04
CA THR A 15 -8.59 -11.04 0.95
C THR A 15 -9.37 -11.68 2.11
N SER A 16 -9.84 -12.92 1.94
CA SER A 16 -10.46 -13.75 2.97
C SER A 16 -9.49 -14.20 4.08
N ASP A 17 -8.22 -14.47 3.74
CA ASP A 17 -7.23 -15.02 4.68
C ASP A 17 -6.69 -13.96 5.65
N ASN A 18 -6.55 -12.71 5.17
CA ASN A 18 -6.07 -11.57 5.97
C ASN A 18 -6.99 -11.24 7.17
N LYS A 19 -8.29 -11.52 7.04
CA LYS A 19 -9.31 -11.22 8.06
C LYS A 19 -9.21 -12.12 9.29
N MET A 20 -8.68 -13.33 9.13
CA MET A 20 -8.57 -14.33 10.20
C MET A 20 -7.22 -14.22 10.94
N ALA A 21 -6.17 -13.75 10.27
CA ALA A 21 -4.82 -13.69 10.81
C ALA A 21 -4.59 -12.57 11.85
N CYS A 22 -5.30 -11.43 11.73
CA CYS A 22 -5.06 -10.28 12.63
C CYS A 22 -5.53 -10.51 14.07
N ASN A 23 -6.38 -11.52 14.35
CA ASN A 23 -7.01 -11.74 15.66
C ASN A 23 -7.64 -10.44 16.26
N ILE A 24 -8.20 -9.61 15.37
CA ILE A 24 -8.94 -8.37 15.69
C ILE A 24 -10.41 -8.65 15.42
N ALA A 25 -11.30 -8.21 16.33
CA ALA A 25 -12.74 -8.35 16.15
C ALA A 25 -13.19 -7.75 14.80
N THR A 26 -14.01 -8.46 14.04
CA THR A 26 -14.41 -8.09 12.66
C THR A 26 -15.01 -6.69 12.56
N ARG A 27 -15.76 -6.25 13.58
CA ARG A 27 -16.31 -4.88 13.67
C ARG A 27 -15.22 -3.83 13.83
N ASN A 28 -14.24 -4.09 14.70
CA ASN A 28 -13.11 -3.18 14.91
C ASN A 28 -12.25 -3.11 13.65
N LEU A 29 -12.01 -4.26 13.01
CA LEU A 29 -11.33 -4.33 11.73
C LEU A 29 -12.08 -3.49 10.69
N SER A 30 -13.39 -3.68 10.51
CA SER A 30 -14.21 -2.91 9.57
C SER A 30 -14.23 -1.40 9.87
N ASN A 31 -14.25 -1.00 11.13
CA ASN A 31 -14.14 0.41 11.51
C ASN A 31 -12.75 0.98 11.18
N ILE A 32 -11.68 0.22 11.38
CA ILE A 32 -10.33 0.59 10.95
C ILE A 32 -10.29 0.69 9.41
N GLU A 33 -10.88 -0.28 8.69
CA GLU A 33 -10.95 -0.31 7.23
C GLU A 33 -11.64 0.92 6.64
N THR A 34 -12.65 1.43 7.31
CA THR A 34 -13.43 2.58 6.85
C THR A 34 -12.95 3.90 7.42
N GLY A 35 -11.82 3.90 8.17
CA GLY A 35 -11.26 5.11 8.79
C GLY A 35 -12.09 5.66 9.95
N ARG A 36 -13.05 4.89 10.47
CA ARG A 36 -13.93 5.26 11.59
C ARG A 36 -13.29 5.02 12.96
N CYS A 37 -12.19 4.28 13.00
CA CYS A 37 -11.46 3.97 14.22
C CYS A 37 -9.96 3.91 13.93
N PHE A 38 -9.17 4.62 14.72
CA PHE A 38 -7.72 4.49 14.67
C PHE A 38 -7.27 3.23 15.45
N PRO A 39 -6.43 2.35 14.89
CA PRO A 39 -5.99 1.15 15.57
C PRO A 39 -5.08 1.49 16.76
N SER A 40 -5.17 0.70 17.84
CA SER A 40 -4.20 0.74 18.94
C SER A 40 -2.82 0.24 18.47
N PRO A 41 -1.72 0.59 19.17
CA PRO A 41 -0.38 0.09 18.85
C PRO A 41 -0.30 -1.44 18.71
N GLU A 42 -0.96 -2.17 19.61
CA GLU A 42 -1.06 -3.64 19.55
C GLU A 42 -1.75 -4.12 18.27
N ASN A 43 -2.82 -3.44 17.83
CA ASN A 43 -3.52 -3.79 16.60
C ASN A 43 -2.71 -3.41 15.35
N ILE A 44 -1.92 -2.33 15.40
CA ILE A 44 -0.99 -1.96 14.33
C ILE A 44 0.05 -3.06 14.12
N GLU A 45 0.63 -3.60 15.20
CA GLU A 45 1.58 -4.72 15.13
C GLU A 45 0.93 -5.98 14.56
N LYS A 46 -0.28 -6.33 15.00
CA LYS A 46 -1.04 -7.47 14.47
C LYS A 46 -1.30 -7.32 12.97
N ILE A 47 -1.67 -6.12 12.52
CA ILE A 47 -1.89 -5.82 11.10
C ILE A 47 -0.59 -5.93 10.31
N ALA A 48 0.51 -5.35 10.78
CA ALA A 48 1.82 -5.43 10.12
C ALA A 48 2.31 -6.88 9.99
N ASN A 49 2.16 -7.67 11.05
CA ASN A 49 2.51 -9.09 11.06
C ASN A 49 1.65 -9.91 10.09
N ALA A 50 0.34 -9.67 10.07
CA ALA A 50 -0.57 -10.35 9.15
C ALA A 50 -0.29 -10.01 7.67
N LEU A 51 0.13 -8.78 7.39
CA LEU A 51 0.49 -8.31 6.04
C LEU A 51 1.96 -8.56 5.68
N ASN A 52 2.76 -9.08 6.63
CA ASN A 52 4.19 -9.29 6.48
C ASN A 52 4.94 -8.04 5.98
N CYS A 53 4.62 -6.88 6.54
CA CYS A 53 5.24 -5.60 6.22
C CYS A 53 5.80 -4.93 7.48
N LYS A 54 6.61 -3.88 7.32
CA LYS A 54 7.04 -3.08 8.46
C LYS A 54 5.90 -2.17 8.89
N ILE A 55 5.86 -1.80 10.17
CA ILE A 55 4.87 -0.83 10.67
C ILE A 55 4.97 0.50 9.91
N LYS A 56 6.19 0.97 9.58
CA LYS A 56 6.38 2.18 8.78
C LYS A 56 5.61 2.11 7.46
N ASP A 57 5.61 0.94 6.81
CA ASP A 57 4.94 0.73 5.52
C ASP A 57 3.43 0.96 5.62
N LEU A 58 2.80 0.67 6.78
CA LEU A 58 1.37 0.93 7.02
C LEU A 58 1.02 2.44 6.99
N PHE A 59 2.03 3.30 7.17
CA PHE A 59 1.89 4.75 7.22
C PHE A 59 2.71 5.43 6.11
N ASP A 60 3.26 4.67 5.18
CA ASP A 60 4.08 5.21 4.09
C ASP A 60 3.19 5.58 2.90
N PHE A 61 2.56 6.75 2.98
CA PHE A 61 1.64 7.26 1.97
C PHE A 61 2.39 8.02 0.85
N GLU A 62 3.44 7.43 0.25
CA GLU A 62 4.31 8.09 -0.75
C GLU A 62 3.57 8.68 -1.97
N HIS A 63 2.34 8.25 -2.24
CA HIS A 63 1.50 8.76 -3.33
C HIS A 63 0.49 9.84 -2.89
N GLN A 64 0.41 10.14 -1.58
CA GLN A 64 -0.37 11.24 -1.01
C GLN A 64 0.57 12.39 -0.61
N GLN A 65 1.48 12.76 -1.51
CA GLN A 65 2.39 13.89 -1.34
C GLN A 65 2.00 15.03 -2.29
N ASP A 66 2.60 16.20 -2.11
CA ASP A 66 2.39 17.28 -3.07
C ASP A 66 3.00 16.94 -4.44
N ASN A 67 2.63 17.73 -5.44
CA ASN A 67 3.01 17.45 -6.82
C ASN A 67 4.54 17.38 -7.01
N GLU A 68 5.32 18.22 -6.32
CA GLU A 68 6.78 18.26 -6.49
C GLU A 68 7.43 16.97 -5.99
N ASP A 69 7.01 16.49 -4.80
CA ASP A 69 7.48 15.23 -4.24
C ASP A 69 7.04 14.02 -5.07
N LEU A 70 5.82 14.04 -5.62
CA LEU A 70 5.34 13.00 -6.54
C LEU A 70 6.19 12.94 -7.82
N TYR A 71 6.45 14.08 -8.46
CA TYR A 71 7.29 14.13 -9.66
C TYR A 71 8.70 13.62 -9.36
N LYS A 72 9.29 14.06 -8.25
CA LYS A 72 10.61 13.61 -7.83
C LYS A 72 10.66 12.11 -7.60
N GLY A 73 9.69 11.56 -6.84
CA GLY A 73 9.62 10.12 -6.56
C GLY A 73 9.47 9.26 -7.81
N ILE A 74 8.67 9.74 -8.79
CA ILE A 74 8.53 9.07 -10.10
C ILE A 74 9.88 9.09 -10.85
N VAL A 75 10.50 10.26 -10.99
CA VAL A 75 11.75 10.42 -11.74
C VAL A 75 12.89 9.61 -11.14
N GLU A 76 13.04 9.61 -9.81
CA GLU A 76 14.10 8.87 -9.12
C GLU A 76 13.97 7.35 -9.30
N ARG A 77 12.74 6.82 -9.36
CA ARG A 77 12.50 5.38 -9.59
C ARG A 77 12.69 4.97 -11.04
N ILE A 78 12.40 5.87 -11.99
CA ILE A 78 12.51 5.58 -13.42
C ILE A 78 13.97 5.76 -13.91
N LYS A 79 14.73 6.71 -13.37
CA LYS A 79 16.13 6.97 -13.78
C LYS A 79 17.02 5.72 -13.93
N PRO A 80 17.03 4.76 -12.99
CA PRO A 80 17.92 3.60 -13.07
C PRO A 80 17.37 2.42 -13.89
N VAL A 81 16.15 2.50 -14.46
CA VAL A 81 15.55 1.35 -15.15
C VAL A 81 16.19 1.13 -16.53
N SER A 82 16.17 -0.12 -17.01
CA SER A 82 16.67 -0.46 -18.35
C SER A 82 15.83 0.17 -19.45
N ARG A 83 16.42 0.32 -20.65
CA ARG A 83 15.75 0.88 -21.83
C ARG A 83 14.43 0.19 -22.16
N ASP A 84 14.40 -1.15 -22.10
CA ASP A 84 13.20 -1.92 -22.44
C ASP A 84 12.08 -1.64 -21.43
N ARG A 85 12.41 -1.58 -20.13
CA ARG A 85 11.45 -1.23 -19.08
C ARG A 85 10.98 0.21 -19.19
N LEU A 86 11.86 1.14 -19.57
CA LEU A 86 11.49 2.53 -19.81
C LEU A 86 10.47 2.66 -20.95
N GLN A 87 10.62 1.88 -22.03
CA GLN A 87 9.65 1.86 -23.12
C GLN A 87 8.29 1.34 -22.66
N ASP A 88 8.27 0.29 -21.83
CA ASP A 88 7.02 -0.25 -21.28
C ASP A 88 6.33 0.77 -20.37
N ILE A 89 7.08 1.42 -19.48
CA ILE A 89 6.57 2.50 -18.61
C ILE A 89 5.98 3.63 -19.44
N TYR A 90 6.67 4.06 -20.50
CA TYR A 90 6.15 5.10 -21.40
C TYR A 90 4.83 4.70 -22.06
N LYS A 91 4.72 3.47 -22.58
CA LYS A 91 3.47 2.97 -23.20
C LYS A 91 2.32 2.94 -22.20
N ILE A 92 2.58 2.49 -20.97
CA ILE A 92 1.57 2.42 -19.91
C ILE A 92 1.12 3.83 -19.51
N THR A 93 2.06 4.74 -19.20
CA THR A 93 1.73 6.11 -18.83
C THR A 93 0.96 6.81 -19.95
N LYS A 94 1.36 6.60 -21.20
CA LYS A 94 0.64 7.13 -22.36
C LYS A 94 -0.80 6.61 -22.40
N ALA A 95 -1.01 5.30 -22.27
CA ALA A 95 -2.34 4.69 -22.29
C ALA A 95 -3.23 5.05 -21.09
N LEU A 96 -2.66 5.59 -20.01
CA LEU A 96 -3.41 6.06 -18.84
C LEU A 96 -3.82 7.54 -18.95
N ILE A 97 -3.11 8.32 -19.76
CA ILE A 97 -3.33 9.77 -19.93
C ILE A 97 -4.13 10.07 -21.21
N ASP A 98 -3.84 9.34 -22.28
CA ASP A 98 -4.53 9.42 -23.58
C ASP A 98 -5.79 8.54 -23.60
#